data_AF-A0A197K9W3-F1
#
_entry.id   AF-A0A197K9W3-F1
#
_cell.length_a   1.000
_cell.length_b   1.000
_cell.length_c   1.000
_cell.angle_alpha   90.00
_cell.angle_beta   90.00
_cell.angle_gamma   90.00
#
_symmetry.space_group_name_H-M   'P 1'
#
loop_
_entity.id
_entity.type
_entity.pdbx_description
1 polymer ?
#
loop_
_entity_poly.entity_id
_entity_poly.type
_entity_poly.pdbx_seq_one_letter_code
_entity_poly.pdbx_strand_id
1 'polypeptide(L)' 'EEEEEDEYEKRIERTGCAVENEALQLCYAEKHDWRACKDAMQAFRDCWKRNGN' A
#
# COMPACT_ATOMS: atom_id res chain seq x y z
N GLU A 1 -1.63 7.61 26.12
CA GLU A 1 -0.73 6.85 25.23
C GLU A 1 -0.70 7.64 23.94
N GLU A 2 0.43 8.25 23.60
CA GLU A 2 0.58 8.86 22.27
C GLU A 2 0.58 7.69 21.31
N GLU A 3 -0.49 7.52 20.54
CA GLU A 3 -0.50 6.61 19.39
C GLU A 3 0.59 7.10 18.44
N GLU A 4 1.78 6.53 18.59
CA GLU A 4 2.89 6.74 17.68
C GLU A 4 2.41 6.22 16.33
N GLU A 5 1.93 7.12 15.46
CA GLU A 5 1.60 6.80 14.07
C GLU A 5 2.74 5.93 13.53
N ASP A 6 2.40 4.72 13.08
CA ASP A 6 3.37 3.74 12.59
C ASP A 6 4.25 4.42 11.53
N GLU A 7 5.56 4.40 11.75
CA GLU A 7 6.53 4.94 10.80
C GLU A 7 6.37 4.34 9.39
N TYR A 8 5.81 3.12 9.29
CA TYR A 8 5.38 2.53 8.03
C TYR A 8 4.23 3.32 7.38
N GLU A 9 3.17 3.61 8.12
CA GLU A 9 1.99 4.35 7.66
C GLU A 9 2.40 5.75 7.17
N LYS A 10 3.16 6.49 8.00
CA LYS A 10 3.69 7.82 7.64
C LYS A 10 4.52 7.79 6.35
N ARG A 11 5.32 6.73 6.16
CA ARG A 11 6.12 6.58 4.93
C ARG A 11 5.22 6.35 3.72
N ILE A 12 4.19 5.51 3.86
CA ILE A 12 3.23 5.25 2.79
C ILE A 12 2.43 6.52 2.44
N GLU A 13 1.98 7.29 3.42
CA GLU A 13 1.30 8.56 3.18
C GLU A 13 2.18 9.54 2.40
N ARG A 14 3.46 9.66 2.76
CA ARG A 14 4.44 10.51 2.05
C ARG A 14 4.66 10.11 0.59
N THR A 15 4.37 8.86 0.23
CA THR A 15 4.51 8.40 -1.17
C THR A 15 3.37 8.86 -2.07
N GLY A 16 2.24 9.31 -1.50
CA GLY A 16 1.03 9.65 -2.26
C GLY A 16 0.31 8.43 -2.83
N CYS A 17 0.61 7.21 -2.36
CA CYS A 17 0.04 5.94 -2.81
C CYS A 17 -0.62 5.14 -1.68
N ALA A 18 -1.10 5.83 -0.64
CA ALA A 18 -1.71 5.19 0.53
C ALA A 18 -2.94 4.34 0.18
N VAL A 19 -3.79 4.84 -0.72
CA VAL A 19 -5.01 4.13 -1.16
C VAL A 19 -4.67 2.83 -1.86
N GLU A 20 -3.72 2.85 -2.81
CA GLU A 20 -3.30 1.64 -3.51
C GLU A 20 -2.56 0.66 -2.58
N ASN A 21 -1.82 1.16 -1.59
CA ASN A 21 -1.20 0.32 -0.57
C ASN A 21 -2.25 -0.36 0.31
N GLU A 22 -3.25 0.38 0.80
CA GLU A 22 -4.35 -0.16 1.59
C GLU A 22 -5.12 -1.24 0.82
N ALA A 23 -5.43 -0.99 -0.46
CA ALA A 23 -6.10 -1.97 -1.32
C ALA A 23 -5.28 -3.28 -1.47
N LEU A 24 -3.95 -3.16 -1.56
CA LEU A 24 -3.05 -4.32 -1.60
C LEU A 24 -3.05 -5.07 -0.25
N GLN A 25 -2.99 -4.36 0.88
CA GLN A 25 -3.05 -4.96 2.21
C GLN A 25 -4.38 -5.69 2.45
N LEU A 26 -5.51 -5.05 2.10
CA LEU A 26 -6.84 -5.65 2.21
C LEU A 26 -6.97 -6.92 1.37
N CYS A 27 -6.47 -6.90 0.13
CA CYS A 27 -6.52 -8.10 -0.70
C CYS A 27 -5.67 -9.24 -0.14
N TYR A 28 -4.48 -8.93 0.41
CA TYR A 28 -3.66 -9.95 1.06
C TYR A 28 -4.31 -10.45 2.35
N ALA A 29 -4.96 -9.59 3.13
CA ALA A 29 -5.68 -9.97 4.34
C ALA A 29 -6.86 -10.90 4.03
N GLU A 30 -7.54 -10.72 2.90
CA GLU A 30 -8.63 -11.60 2.47
C GLU A 30 -8.12 -12.94 1.93
N LYS A 31 -7.11 -12.90 1.04
CA LYS A 31 -6.70 -14.08 0.26
C LYS A 31 -5.55 -14.85 0.86
N HIS A 32 -4.75 -14.19 1.70
CA HIS A 32 -3.46 -14.66 2.20
C HIS A 32 -2.49 -15.13 1.09
N ASP A 33 -2.67 -14.61 -0.13
CA ASP A 33 -1.83 -14.91 -1.29
C ASP A 33 -1.61 -13.66 -2.15
N TRP A 34 -0.38 -13.17 -2.16
CA TRP A 34 0.03 -12.01 -2.95
C TRP A 34 -0.03 -12.25 -4.46
N ARG A 35 -0.04 -13.50 -4.93
CA ARG A 35 -0.18 -13.82 -6.36
C ARG A 35 -1.59 -13.57 -6.86
N ALA A 36 -2.59 -13.83 -6.02
CA ALA A 36 -3.97 -13.41 -6.26
C ALA A 36 -4.14 -11.87 -6.14
N CYS A 37 -3.14 -11.23 -5.51
CA CYS A 37 -2.82 -9.80 -5.37
C CYS A 37 -2.45 -9.00 -6.62
N LYS A 38 -2.28 -9.65 -7.78
CA LYS A 38 -1.52 -9.07 -8.90
C LYS A 38 -2.04 -7.71 -9.37
N ASP A 39 -3.35 -7.52 -9.44
CA ASP A 39 -3.94 -6.27 -9.93
C ASP A 39 -3.75 -5.12 -8.93
N ALA A 40 -3.96 -5.37 -7.63
CA ALA A 40 -3.70 -4.40 -6.57
C ALA A 40 -2.19 -4.03 -6.50
N MET A 41 -1.32 -5.03 -6.69
CA MET A 41 0.13 -4.82 -6.74
C MET A 41 0.52 -3.97 -7.96
N GLN A 42 -0.12 -4.18 -9.11
CA GLN A 42 0.13 -3.38 -10.30
C GLN A 42 -0.33 -1.93 -10.11
N ALA A 43 -1.53 -1.72 -9.52
CA ALA A 43 -2.04 -0.39 -9.20
C ALA A 43 -1.09 0.37 -8.27
N PHE A 44 -0.60 -0.28 -7.21
CA PHE A 44 0.39 0.31 -6.31
C PHE A 44 1.68 0.70 -7.04
N ARG A 45 2.21 -0.18 -7.89
CA ARG A 45 3.44 0.10 -8.67
C ARG A 45 3.25 1.25 -9.66
N ASP A 46 2.08 1.36 -10.28
CA ASP A 46 1.79 2.43 -11.22
C ASP A 46 1.62 3.77 -10.52
N CYS A 47 0.99 3.79 -9.34
CA CYS A 47 0.99 4.96 -8.47
C CYS A 47 2.41 5.35 -8.05
N TRP A 48 3.20 4.38 -7.62
CA TRP A 48 4.58 4.59 -7.14
C TRP A 48 5.43 5.29 -8.20
N LYS A 49 5.38 4.79 -9.45
CA LYS A 49 6.03 5.40 -10.60
C LYS A 49 5.53 6.81 -10.91
N ARG A 50 4.20 7.05 -10.84
CA ARG A 50 3.60 8.36 -11.08
C ARG A 50 4.07 9.40 -10.07
N ASN A 51 4.30 9.00 -8.82
CA ASN A 51 4.80 9.86 -7.75
C ASN A 51 6.33 9.95 -7.71
N GLY A 52 7.03 9.34 -8.67
CA GLY A 52 8.49 9.46 -8.81
C GLY A 52 9.30 8.72 -7.75
N ASN A 53 8.72 7.68 -7.15
CA ASN A 53 9.41 6.80 -6.19
C ASN A 53 9.99 5.55 -6.85
#